data_AF-A0A5J4UUJ1-F1
#
_entry.id   AF-A0A5J4UUJ1-F1
#
_cell.length_a   1.000
_cell.length_b   1.000
_cell.length_c   1.000
_cell.angle_alpha   90.00
_cell.angle_beta   90.00
_cell.angle_gamma   90.00
#
_symmetry.space_group_name_H-M   'P 1'
#
loop_
_entity.id
_entity.type
_entity.pdbx_description
1 polymer ?
#
loop_
_entity_poly.entity_id
_entity_poly.type
_entity_poly.pdbx_seq_one_letter_code
_entity_poly.pdbx_strand_id
1 'polypeptide(L)'
;QQLDFLVDIVGNEETDIVDEAIKYFRANVLFKNFELNGPADKMLAYLTLFITQCLQKVERAQTKAEGTRVLGQYILQNQEFADVGTLKFCLGGLVTQPTNVNEKDTLNMYMKQIREETVVRLLEKIYDKGTLNKWWLAFSKRKFLNKVFS
;
A
#
# COMPACT_ATOMS: atom_id res chain seq x y z
N GLN A 1 6.04 1.64 31.54
CA GLN A 1 7.22 0.75 31.59
C GLN A 1 6.86 -0.72 31.79
N GLN A 2 6.10 -1.10 32.84
CA GLN A 2 5.63 -2.49 33.00
C GLN A 2 4.30 -2.77 32.28
N LEU A 3 3.48 -1.73 32.04
CA LEU A 3 2.31 -1.81 31.17
C LEU A 3 2.65 -1.96 29.68
N ASP A 4 3.72 -1.31 29.21
CA ASP A 4 4.13 -1.39 27.79
C ASP A 4 4.52 -2.82 27.38
N PHE A 5 5.13 -3.57 28.31
CA PHE A 5 5.49 -4.98 28.10
C PHE A 5 4.28 -5.92 28.05
N LEU A 6 3.18 -5.58 28.73
CA LEU A 6 1.94 -6.36 28.68
C LEU A 6 1.13 -6.06 27.42
N VAL A 7 1.21 -4.85 26.87
CA VAL A 7 0.62 -4.49 25.56
C VAL A 7 1.32 -5.24 24.41
N ASP A 8 2.62 -5.49 24.52
CA ASP A 8 3.34 -6.30 23.52
C ASP A 8 3.05 -7.81 23.62
N ILE A 9 2.62 -8.31 24.80
CA ILE A 9 2.30 -9.75 25.04
C ILE A 9 0.84 -10.07 24.70
N VAL A 10 -0.08 -9.14 24.95
CA VAL A 10 -1.46 -9.22 24.47
C VAL A 10 -1.46 -8.64 23.07
N GLY A 11 -1.08 -9.46 22.08
CA GLY A 11 -0.96 -9.03 20.68
C GLY A 11 -2.08 -8.07 20.30
N ASN A 12 -1.71 -6.84 19.93
CA ASN A 12 -2.64 -5.77 19.68
C ASN A 12 -3.60 -6.19 18.55
N GLU A 13 -4.85 -6.53 18.90
CA GLU A 13 -5.94 -6.82 17.96
C GLU A 13 -6.21 -5.65 16.98
N GLU A 14 -5.51 -4.52 17.14
CA GLU A 14 -5.58 -3.33 16.29
C GLU A 14 -4.58 -3.29 15.12
N THR A 15 -3.63 -4.23 15.00
CA THR A 15 -2.62 -4.16 13.91
C THR A 15 -3.08 -4.96 12.70
N ASP A 16 -3.39 -4.28 11.59
CA ASP A 16 -3.83 -4.94 10.35
C ASP A 16 -2.74 -4.94 9.25
N ILE A 17 -3.07 -5.53 8.10
CA ILE A 17 -2.14 -5.67 6.97
C ILE A 17 -1.64 -4.32 6.41
N VAL A 18 -2.41 -3.24 6.57
CA VAL A 18 -2.00 -1.89 6.16
C VAL A 18 -0.93 -1.37 7.10
N ASP A 19 -1.10 -1.57 8.40
CA ASP A 19 -0.10 -1.18 9.40
C ASP A 19 1.20 -1.95 9.21
N GLU A 20 1.11 -3.26 8.96
CA GLU A 20 2.27 -4.09 8.63
C GLU A 20 2.98 -3.62 7.37
N ALA A 21 2.24 -3.33 6.30
CA ALA A 21 2.81 -2.83 5.05
C ALA A 21 3.56 -1.51 5.24
N ILE A 22 2.98 -0.57 5.98
CA ILE A 22 3.62 0.72 6.29
C ILE A 22 4.84 0.52 7.21
N LYS A 23 4.74 -0.34 8.23
CA LYS A 23 5.82 -0.65 9.19
C LYS A 23 7.02 -1.26 8.49
N TYR A 24 6.80 -2.24 7.62
CA TYR A 24 7.88 -2.97 6.94
C TYR A 24 8.30 -2.38 5.60
N PHE A 25 7.60 -1.36 5.08
CA PHE A 25 7.83 -0.75 3.77
C PHE A 25 9.32 -0.48 3.49
N ARG A 26 10.02 0.22 4.40
CA ARG A 26 11.41 0.63 4.19
C ARG A 26 12.37 -0.54 4.05
N ALA A 27 12.10 -1.67 4.71
CA ALA A 27 12.89 -2.88 4.54
C ALA A 27 12.49 -3.59 3.25
N ASN A 28 11.18 -3.78 3.02
CA ASN A 28 10.64 -4.54 1.89
C ASN A 28 11.01 -3.94 0.54
N VAL A 29 10.98 -2.61 0.41
CA VAL A 29 11.30 -1.90 -0.83
C VAL A 29 12.77 -2.04 -1.27
N LEU A 30 13.65 -2.49 -0.37
CA LEU A 30 15.07 -2.70 -0.65
C LEU A 30 15.38 -4.09 -1.21
N PHE A 31 14.49 -5.06 -1.01
CA PHE A 31 14.70 -6.42 -1.50
C PHE A 31 14.46 -6.51 -3.00
N LYS A 32 15.34 -7.26 -3.69
CA LYS A 32 15.24 -7.53 -5.13
C LYS A 32 14.27 -8.67 -5.45
N ASN A 33 14.07 -9.57 -4.49
CA ASN A 33 13.18 -10.72 -4.58
C ASN A 33 12.24 -10.68 -3.36
N PHE A 34 11.00 -11.07 -3.55
CA PHE A 34 10.01 -11.17 -2.49
C PHE A 34 9.35 -12.54 -2.59
N GLU A 35 9.47 -13.36 -1.55
CA GLU A 35 8.87 -14.69 -1.53
C GLU A 35 7.36 -14.56 -1.29
N LEU A 36 6.57 -15.10 -2.22
CA LEU A 36 5.11 -15.06 -2.16
C LEU A 36 4.62 -16.44 -1.73
N ASN A 37 4.68 -16.73 -0.43
CA ASN A 37 4.37 -18.05 0.11
C ASN A 37 2.86 -18.23 0.37
N GLY A 38 2.10 -17.14 0.52
CA GLY A 38 0.66 -17.19 0.70
C GLY A 38 -0.12 -15.94 0.30
N PRO A 39 -1.46 -15.95 0.49
CA PRO A 39 -2.33 -14.81 0.19
C PRO A 39 -1.96 -13.54 0.95
N ALA A 40 -1.51 -13.67 2.20
CA ALA A 40 -1.06 -12.53 3.01
C ALA A 40 0.20 -11.88 2.41
N ASP A 41 1.20 -12.66 2.01
CA ASP A 41 2.44 -12.15 1.39
C ASP A 41 2.15 -11.42 0.08
N LYS A 42 1.22 -11.97 -0.72
CA LYS A 42 0.73 -11.31 -1.93
C LYS A 42 0.17 -9.94 -1.60
N MET A 43 -0.72 -9.85 -0.61
CA MET A 43 -1.30 -8.58 -0.21
C MET A 43 -0.26 -7.59 0.33
N LEU A 44 0.71 -8.08 1.10
CA LEU A 44 1.82 -7.26 1.59
C LEU A 44 2.70 -6.73 0.45
N ALA A 45 2.99 -7.55 -0.55
CA ALA A 45 3.71 -7.14 -1.76
C ALA A 45 2.91 -6.10 -2.57
N TYR A 46 1.59 -6.29 -2.71
CA TYR A 46 0.70 -5.32 -3.34
C TYR A 46 0.75 -3.96 -2.65
N LEU A 47 0.61 -3.93 -1.32
CA LEU A 47 0.63 -2.68 -0.55
C LEU A 47 2.02 -2.04 -0.58
N THR A 48 3.09 -2.83 -0.54
CA THR A 48 4.47 -2.31 -0.69
C THR A 48 4.66 -1.62 -2.05
N LEU A 49 4.15 -2.22 -3.13
CA LEU A 49 4.15 -1.61 -4.46
C LEU A 49 3.30 -0.33 -4.50
N PHE A 50 2.11 -0.38 -3.92
CA PHE A 50 1.19 0.76 -3.86
C PHE A 50 1.79 1.94 -3.09
N ILE A 51 2.39 1.71 -1.93
CA ILE A 51 3.08 2.75 -1.15
C ILE A 51 4.21 3.38 -1.98
N THR A 52 4.99 2.57 -2.72
CA THR A 52 6.04 3.08 -3.61
C THR A 52 5.47 4.06 -4.64
N GLN A 53 4.36 3.69 -5.30
CA GLN A 53 3.68 4.54 -6.28
C GLN A 53 3.08 5.79 -5.62
N CYS A 54 2.49 5.68 -4.43
CA CYS A 54 2.00 6.83 -3.67
C CYS A 54 3.10 7.86 -3.43
N LEU A 55 4.29 7.42 -2.98
CA LEU A 55 5.44 8.29 -2.75
C LEU A 55 5.92 9.01 -4.02
N GLN A 56 5.84 8.36 -5.18
CA GLN A 56 6.13 8.99 -6.46
C GLN A 56 5.11 10.07 -6.82
N LYS A 57 3.82 9.82 -6.58
CA LYS A 57 2.76 10.78 -6.92
C LYS A 57 2.78 12.02 -6.02
N VAL A 58 3.12 11.87 -4.73
CA VAL A 58 3.15 12.99 -3.77
C VAL A 58 4.46 13.76 -3.72
N GLU A 59 5.45 13.43 -4.55
CA GLU A 59 6.79 14.08 -4.53
C GLU A 59 6.71 15.62 -4.58
N ARG A 60 5.70 16.17 -5.26
CA ARG A 60 5.48 17.62 -5.38
C ARG A 60 4.45 18.17 -4.40
N ALA A 61 3.69 17.33 -3.72
CA ALA A 61 2.61 17.74 -2.85
C ALA A 61 3.15 18.19 -1.49
N GLN A 62 3.24 19.50 -1.23
CA GLN A 62 3.93 20.01 -0.03
C GLN A 62 3.10 19.89 1.25
N THR A 63 1.78 19.79 1.11
CA THR A 63 0.84 19.71 2.23
C THR A 63 0.08 18.40 2.23
N LYS A 64 -0.37 17.97 3.41
CA LYS A 64 -1.22 16.77 3.56
C LYS A 64 -2.50 16.87 2.71
N ALA A 65 -3.13 18.04 2.66
CA ALA A 65 -4.33 18.27 1.85
C ALA A 65 -4.07 18.07 0.35
N GLU A 66 -2.92 18.55 -0.14
CA GLU A 66 -2.51 18.32 -1.53
C GLU A 66 -2.22 16.84 -1.78
N GLY A 67 -1.54 16.17 -0.84
CA GLY A 67 -1.29 14.73 -0.88
C GLY A 67 -2.59 13.91 -0.94
N THR A 68 -3.58 14.23 -0.10
CA THR A 68 -4.92 13.62 -0.12
C THR A 68 -5.57 13.76 -1.48
N ARG A 69 -5.55 14.96 -2.08
CA ARG A 69 -6.15 15.21 -3.39
C ARG A 69 -5.45 14.41 -4.49
N VAL A 70 -4.12 14.44 -4.51
CA VAL A 70 -3.31 13.75 -5.53
C VAL A 70 -3.52 12.24 -5.46
N LEU A 71 -3.48 11.66 -4.26
CA LEU A 71 -3.64 10.21 -4.09
C LEU A 71 -5.08 9.75 -4.29
N GLY A 72 -6.08 10.55 -3.90
CA GLY A 72 -7.48 10.28 -4.22
C GLY A 72 -7.73 10.23 -5.73
N GLN A 73 -7.17 11.17 -6.49
CA GLN A 73 -7.23 11.15 -7.96
C GLN A 73 -6.52 9.92 -8.53
N TYR A 74 -5.36 9.56 -7.98
CA TYR A 74 -4.61 8.39 -8.42
C TYR A 74 -5.41 7.08 -8.25
N ILE A 75 -6.10 6.90 -7.11
CA ILE A 75 -6.96 5.73 -6.85
C ILE A 75 -8.09 5.61 -7.88
N LEU A 76 -8.69 6.74 -8.29
CA LEU A 76 -9.83 6.74 -9.21
C LEU A 76 -9.42 6.54 -10.69
N GLN A 77 -8.23 6.99 -11.07
CA GLN A 77 -7.82 7.05 -12.48
C GLN A 77 -7.09 5.79 -12.97
N ASN A 78 -6.38 5.07 -12.09
CA ASN A 78 -5.57 3.94 -12.53
C ASN A 78 -6.44 2.70 -12.81
N GLN A 79 -6.45 2.27 -14.07
CA GLN A 79 -7.29 1.17 -14.54
C GLN A 79 -6.76 -0.21 -14.13
N GLU A 80 -5.43 -0.36 -13.90
CA GLU A 80 -4.83 -1.63 -13.49
C GLU A 80 -5.36 -2.09 -12.11
N PHE A 81 -5.90 -1.17 -11.31
CA PHE A 81 -6.61 -1.49 -10.08
C PHE A 81 -7.84 -2.39 -10.25
N ALA A 82 -8.44 -2.42 -11.44
CA ALA A 82 -9.53 -3.34 -11.77
C ALA A 82 -9.02 -4.72 -12.24
N ASP A 83 -7.73 -4.86 -12.52
CA ASP A 83 -7.11 -6.06 -13.08
C ASP A 83 -6.49 -6.98 -12.01
N VAL A 84 -6.62 -6.66 -10.72
CA VAL A 84 -5.98 -7.35 -9.57
C VAL A 84 -6.17 -8.88 -9.57
N GLY A 85 -7.33 -9.38 -10.04
CA GLY A 85 -7.65 -10.80 -10.16
C GLY A 85 -7.25 -11.44 -11.49
N THR A 86 -6.52 -10.73 -12.36
CA THR A 86 -6.16 -11.21 -13.70
C THR A 86 -4.67 -11.44 -13.82
N LEU A 87 -4.27 -12.31 -14.76
CA LEU A 87 -2.85 -12.52 -15.10
C LEU A 87 -2.16 -11.27 -15.68
N LYS A 88 -2.93 -10.26 -16.10
CA LYS A 88 -2.39 -8.98 -16.58
C LYS A 88 -1.87 -8.09 -15.46
N PHE A 89 -2.28 -8.36 -14.21
CA PHE A 89 -1.79 -7.64 -13.05
C PHE A 89 -0.27 -7.77 -12.93
N CYS A 90 0.44 -6.67 -12.68
CA CYS A 90 1.91 -6.62 -12.72
C CYS A 90 2.63 -7.63 -11.79
N LEU A 91 1.94 -8.13 -10.76
CA LEU A 91 2.42 -9.16 -9.82
C LEU A 91 1.96 -10.60 -10.14
N GLY A 92 1.39 -10.84 -11.33
CA GLY A 92 1.03 -12.20 -11.80
C GLY A 92 -0.26 -12.77 -11.22
N GLY A 93 -1.22 -11.92 -10.86
CA GLY A 93 -2.50 -12.30 -10.22
C GLY A 93 -2.39 -12.34 -8.69
N LEU A 94 -2.97 -11.33 -8.04
CA LEU A 94 -2.90 -11.17 -6.58
C LEU A 94 -3.84 -12.13 -5.85
N VAL A 95 -5.04 -12.25 -6.42
CA VAL A 95 -6.15 -13.04 -5.90
C VAL A 95 -6.65 -13.98 -6.99
N THR A 96 -7.44 -14.97 -6.59
CA THR A 96 -8.15 -15.81 -7.55
C THR A 96 -9.03 -14.97 -8.47
N GLN A 97 -9.05 -15.32 -9.75
CA GLN A 97 -9.89 -14.64 -10.72
C GLN A 97 -11.36 -14.76 -10.32
N PRO A 98 -12.10 -13.63 -10.18
CA PRO A 98 -13.52 -13.67 -9.85
C PRO A 98 -14.29 -14.41 -10.95
N THR A 99 -15.22 -15.27 -10.54
CA THR A 99 -15.97 -16.16 -11.44
C THR A 99 -17.25 -15.52 -11.98
N ASN A 100 -17.75 -14.49 -11.28
CA ASN A 100 -18.98 -13.77 -11.62
C ASN A 100 -18.85 -12.26 -11.33
N VAL A 101 -19.83 -11.49 -11.79
CA VAL A 101 -19.85 -10.02 -11.66
C VAL A 101 -19.86 -9.58 -10.18
N ASN A 102 -20.61 -10.27 -9.32
CA ASN A 102 -20.72 -9.91 -7.91
C ASN A 102 -19.40 -10.09 -7.16
N GLU A 103 -18.67 -11.18 -7.42
CA GLU A 103 -17.32 -11.40 -6.89
C GLU A 103 -16.34 -10.33 -7.37
N LYS A 104 -16.43 -9.97 -8.66
CA LYS A 104 -15.58 -8.93 -9.24
C LYS A 104 -15.84 -7.57 -8.58
N ASP A 105 -17.09 -7.19 -8.40
CA ASP A 105 -17.46 -5.91 -7.79
C ASP A 105 -17.07 -5.88 -6.31
N THR A 106 -17.27 -6.98 -5.59
CA THR A 106 -16.84 -7.15 -4.20
C THR A 106 -15.32 -6.99 -4.07
N LEU A 107 -14.55 -7.65 -4.94
CA LEU A 107 -13.09 -7.55 -4.98
C LEU A 107 -12.66 -6.11 -5.27
N ASN A 108 -13.24 -5.47 -6.27
CA ASN A 108 -12.90 -4.10 -6.64
C ASN A 108 -13.20 -3.11 -5.49
N MET A 109 -14.33 -3.30 -4.80
CA MET A 109 -14.69 -2.50 -3.63
C MET A 109 -13.71 -2.71 -2.48
N TYR A 110 -13.36 -3.95 -2.15
CA TYR A 110 -12.37 -4.27 -1.13
C TYR A 110 -11.00 -3.66 -1.45
N MET A 111 -10.53 -3.85 -2.69
CA MET A 111 -9.24 -3.31 -3.13
C MET A 111 -9.23 -1.77 -3.18
N LYS A 112 -10.38 -1.14 -3.43
CA LYS A 112 -10.52 0.32 -3.33
C LYS A 112 -10.41 0.77 -1.88
N GLN A 113 -11.16 0.15 -0.98
CA GLN A 113 -11.15 0.48 0.45
C GLN A 113 -9.75 0.34 1.04
N ILE A 114 -9.02 -0.75 0.75
CA ILE A 114 -7.68 -0.93 1.31
C ILE A 114 -6.67 0.09 0.79
N ARG A 115 -6.82 0.56 -0.47
CA ARG A 115 -6.02 1.66 -1.01
C ARG A 115 -6.34 2.98 -0.30
N GLU A 116 -7.62 3.27 -0.08
CA GLU A 116 -8.06 4.48 0.62
C GLU A 116 -7.53 4.52 2.07
N GLU A 117 -7.68 3.42 2.81
CA GLU A 117 -7.13 3.26 4.16
C GLU A 117 -5.60 3.40 4.17
N THR A 118 -4.91 2.77 3.22
CA THR A 118 -3.44 2.89 3.09
C THR A 118 -3.04 4.34 2.85
N VAL A 119 -3.76 5.09 2.00
CA VAL A 119 -3.47 6.50 1.75
C VAL A 119 -3.66 7.33 3.02
N VAL A 120 -4.77 7.17 3.72
CA VAL A 120 -5.05 7.92 4.96
C VAL A 120 -3.91 7.71 5.97
N ARG A 121 -3.55 6.46 6.26
CA ARG A 121 -2.52 6.13 7.25
C ARG A 121 -1.11 6.52 6.78
N LEU A 122 -0.80 6.35 5.49
CA LEU A 122 0.48 6.76 4.91
C LEU A 122 0.67 8.28 5.00
N LEU A 123 -0.38 9.06 4.71
CA LEU A 123 -0.33 10.52 4.76
C LEU A 123 0.03 11.03 6.17
N GLU A 124 -0.45 10.38 7.23
CA GLU A 124 -0.05 10.68 8.62
C GLU A 124 1.45 10.46 8.85
N LYS A 125 2.06 9.46 8.19
CA LYS A 125 3.49 9.14 8.36
C LYS A 125 4.40 10.02 7.51
N ILE A 126 3.96 10.42 6.32
CA ILE A 126 4.81 11.19 5.40
C ILE A 126 4.68 12.69 5.58
N TYR A 127 3.60 13.22 6.15
CA TYR A 127 3.46 14.64 6.49
C TYR A 127 3.67 14.87 8.00
N ASP A 128 4.89 14.62 8.47
CA ASP A 128 5.27 14.90 9.85
C ASP A 128 5.42 16.43 10.06
N LYS A 129 4.81 16.96 11.11
CA LYS A 129 4.80 18.40 11.46
C LYS A 129 4.33 19.32 10.31
N GLY A 130 3.43 18.82 9.46
CA GLY A 130 2.82 19.61 8.38
C GLY A 130 3.66 19.74 7.10
N THR A 131 4.83 19.10 7.04
CA THR A 131 5.71 19.11 5.85
C THR A 131 6.04 17.71 5.38
N LEU A 132 6.32 17.57 4.09
CA LEU A 132 6.65 16.28 3.49
C LEU A 132 8.01 15.76 3.99
N ASN A 133 8.00 14.56 4.55
CA ASN A 133 9.16 13.93 5.17
C ASN A 133 10.12 13.37 4.12
N LYS A 134 11.30 14.01 4.00
CA LYS A 134 12.35 13.61 3.05
C LYS A 134 12.83 12.16 3.21
N TRP A 135 12.74 11.58 4.40
CA TRP A 135 13.17 10.20 4.65
C TRP A 135 12.21 9.17 4.05
N TRP A 136 10.95 9.54 3.89
CA TRP A 136 10.01 8.74 3.11
C TRP A 136 10.21 8.96 1.60
N LEU A 137 10.40 10.22 1.17
CA LEU A 137 10.65 10.53 -0.23
C LEU A 137 11.93 9.92 -0.80
N ALA A 138 12.94 9.63 0.03
CA ALA A 138 14.16 8.95 -0.41
C ALA A 138 13.88 7.60 -1.12
N PHE A 139 12.71 7.00 -0.89
CA PHE A 139 12.28 5.75 -1.50
C PHE A 139 11.43 5.92 -2.77
N SER A 140 11.00 7.14 -3.14
CA SER A 140 10.12 7.37 -4.30
C SER A 140 10.72 6.85 -5.61
N LYS A 141 12.04 6.98 -5.79
CA LYS A 141 12.75 6.54 -7.00
C LYS A 141 13.05 5.04 -7.04
N ARG A 142 12.76 4.29 -5.97
CA ARG A 142 12.91 2.84 -5.95
C ARG A 142 11.74 2.19 -6.68
N LYS A 143 12.01 1.05 -7.31
CA LYS A 143 11.00 0.22 -7.96
C LYS A 143 10.96 -1.11 -7.24
N PHE A 144 9.94 -1.33 -6.42
CA PHE A 144 9.72 -2.62 -5.78
C PHE A 144 9.50 -3.69 -6.87
N LEU A 145 10.29 -4.77 -6.83
CA LEU A 145 10.29 -5.87 -7.83
C LEU A 145 10.47 -5.43 -9.29
N ASN A 146 10.99 -4.22 -9.54
CA ASN A 146 10.99 -3.59 -10.86
C ASN A 146 9.60 -3.49 -11.52
N LYS A 147 8.54 -3.45 -10.70
CA LYS A 147 7.14 -3.29 -11.13
C LYS A 147 6.64 -1.89 -10.83
N VAL A 148 5.62 -1.47 -11.58
CA VAL A 148 4.83 -0.25 -11.38
C VAL A 148 3.40 -0.56 -11.79
N PHE A 149 2.42 0.13 -11.18
CA PHE A 149 1.08 0.18 -11.74
C PHE A 149 1.11 1.09 -12.96
N SER A 150 0.69 0.56 -14.10
CA SER A 150 0.66 1.23 -15.40
C SER A 150 -0.59 2.09 -15.55
#